data_AF-J2PFR9-F1
#
_entry.id   AF-J2PFR9-F1
#
_cell.length_a   1.000
_cell.length_b   1.000
_cell.length_c   1.000
_cell.angle_alpha   90.00
_cell.angle_beta   90.00
_cell.angle_gamma   90.00
#
_symmetry.space_group_name_H-M   'P 1'
#
loop_
_entity.id
_entity.type
_entity.pdbx_description
1 polymer ?
#
loop_
_entity_poly.entity_id
_entity_poly.type
_entity_poly.pdbx_seq_one_letter_code
_entity_poly.pdbx_strand_id
1 'polypeptide(L)'
;MKAMTRLSLSVGFAASTLLSSSVWAVEAPIQPKVMLITMFAPEAQNWIDRLELKQEVRVPGLSAEYPNIRCNTQQVCLMVTGMGQTNAAASTLALALSPKFDLRKSYFLIAGIAGISPKHGTIGTTAWAHYLVEFGTQWELDSRDAPKDWPTGYLGINTKGPNEKPPLDYKTEVFELNPKLQAKAFALSHKVELSESKESAVWRLKYPSAPANQPPVVTQCDTLAGNTWFSGTRLSERAEVWTKLLTNNEGVYCTTQQEDNSTYEALLRASREGLVDVRRLAVVRAGSDFDRPAPGQSEVDNLLKYADQGGFVPALENLYRTGNPLVQEILQHWSAWEKGVPEA
;
A
#
# COMPACT_ATOMS: atom_id res chain seq x y z
N MET A 1 -69.39 23.88 64.04
CA MET A 1 -68.11 23.91 63.31
C MET A 1 -67.12 23.04 64.08
N LYS A 2 -66.90 21.80 63.63
CA LYS A 2 -65.99 20.83 64.27
C LYS A 2 -64.70 20.77 63.47
N ALA A 3 -63.57 21.02 64.11
CA ALA A 3 -62.25 20.85 63.53
C ALA A 3 -61.82 19.38 63.63
N MET A 4 -61.36 18.81 62.51
CA MET A 4 -60.70 17.50 62.46
C MET A 4 -59.40 17.66 61.67
N THR A 5 -58.28 17.62 62.38
CA THR A 5 -56.92 17.66 61.83
C THR A 5 -56.51 16.22 61.54
N ARG A 6 -56.25 15.87 60.26
CA ARG A 6 -55.67 14.58 59.88
C ARG A 6 -54.14 14.72 59.81
N LEU A 7 -53.44 13.91 60.60
CA LEU A 7 -52.00 13.70 60.53
C LEU A 7 -51.74 12.55 59.53
N SER A 8 -50.93 12.78 58.49
CA SER A 8 -50.48 11.73 57.57
C SER A 8 -49.00 11.45 57.85
N LEU A 9 -48.68 10.22 58.27
CA LEU A 9 -47.32 9.72 58.43
C LEU A 9 -46.84 9.15 57.08
N SER A 10 -45.76 9.70 56.52
CA SER A 10 -45.08 9.16 55.34
C SER A 10 -43.97 8.20 55.79
N VAL A 11 -44.10 6.90 55.51
CA VAL A 11 -43.04 5.91 55.72
C VAL A 11 -42.14 5.90 54.50
N GLY A 12 -40.89 6.32 54.65
CA GLY A 12 -39.87 6.27 53.59
C GLY A 12 -39.25 4.88 53.47
N PHE A 13 -39.47 4.20 52.35
CA PHE A 13 -38.73 2.99 51.96
C PHE A 13 -37.43 3.42 51.26
N ALA A 14 -36.29 3.25 51.94
CA ALA A 14 -34.97 3.41 51.33
C ALA A 14 -34.59 2.12 50.59
N ALA A 15 -34.84 2.08 49.28
CA ALA A 15 -34.34 1.01 48.41
C ALA A 15 -32.83 1.23 48.17
N SER A 16 -32.01 0.37 48.76
CA SER A 16 -30.56 0.35 48.54
C SER A 16 -30.28 -0.39 47.22
N THR A 17 -30.09 0.33 46.13
CA THR A 17 -29.64 -0.23 44.85
C THR A 17 -28.14 -0.53 44.92
N LEU A 18 -27.80 -1.80 45.07
CA LEU A 18 -26.44 -2.31 44.86
C LEU A 18 -26.11 -2.16 43.36
N LEU A 19 -25.34 -1.11 43.03
CA LEU A 19 -24.71 -0.96 41.73
C LEU A 19 -23.59 -2.01 41.63
N SER A 20 -23.91 -3.17 41.05
CA SER A 20 -22.90 -4.11 40.57
C SER A 20 -22.17 -3.47 39.40
N SER A 21 -21.02 -2.85 39.67
CA SER A 21 -20.07 -2.43 38.67
C SER A 21 -19.48 -3.68 38.01
N SER A 22 -20.11 -4.12 36.91
CA SER A 22 -19.46 -5.00 35.96
C SER A 22 -18.23 -4.25 35.43
N VAL A 23 -17.06 -4.62 35.92
CA VAL A 23 -15.78 -4.20 35.34
C VAL A 23 -15.74 -4.85 33.96
N TRP A 24 -15.94 -4.06 32.91
CA TRP A 24 -15.75 -4.54 31.55
C TRP A 24 -14.26 -4.83 31.42
N ALA A 25 -13.90 -6.12 31.29
CA ALA A 25 -12.53 -6.49 30.98
C ALA A 25 -12.18 -5.86 29.63
N VAL A 26 -11.36 -4.81 29.64
CA VAL A 26 -10.78 -4.26 28.42
C VAL A 26 -9.79 -5.30 27.92
N GLU A 27 -10.18 -6.02 26.87
CA GLU A 27 -9.30 -6.97 26.20
C GLU A 27 -8.04 -6.24 25.76
N ALA A 28 -6.87 -6.83 26.03
CA ALA A 28 -5.60 -6.20 25.70
C ALA A 28 -5.52 -5.96 24.18
N PRO A 29 -5.03 -4.79 23.73
CA PRO A 29 -4.89 -4.52 22.30
C PRO A 29 -4.00 -5.56 21.61
N ILE A 30 -4.38 -5.94 20.39
CA ILE A 30 -3.60 -6.84 19.55
C ILE A 30 -2.32 -6.12 19.14
N GLN A 31 -1.18 -6.77 19.32
CA GLN A 31 0.15 -6.23 19.02
C GLN A 31 0.78 -7.02 17.86
N PRO A 32 0.42 -6.72 16.61
CA PRO A 32 1.01 -7.41 15.47
C PRO A 32 2.48 -7.01 15.35
N LYS A 33 3.37 -7.99 15.16
CA LYS A 33 4.75 -7.74 14.73
C LYS A 33 4.78 -7.24 13.29
N VAL A 34 3.91 -7.80 12.45
CA VAL A 34 3.77 -7.46 11.04
C VAL A 34 2.31 -7.20 10.71
N MET A 35 2.04 -6.04 10.10
CA MET A 35 0.77 -5.68 9.48
C MET A 35 0.94 -5.66 7.97
N LEU A 36 0.37 -6.65 7.30
CA LEU A 36 0.27 -6.72 5.84
C LEU A 36 -0.85 -5.78 5.38
N ILE A 37 -0.60 -5.05 4.29
CA ILE A 37 -1.58 -4.18 3.65
C ILE A 37 -1.69 -4.60 2.18
N THR A 38 -2.88 -5.01 1.79
CA THR A 38 -3.24 -5.33 0.39
C THR A 38 -4.48 -4.52 0.00
N MET A 39 -4.82 -4.48 -1.28
CA MET A 39 -5.83 -3.54 -1.77
C MET A 39 -7.16 -4.20 -2.10
N PHE A 40 -7.14 -5.47 -2.51
CA PHE A 40 -8.35 -6.25 -2.80
C PHE A 40 -8.14 -7.74 -2.49
N ALA A 41 -9.23 -8.52 -2.49
CA ALA A 41 -9.22 -9.92 -2.01
C ALA A 41 -8.15 -10.83 -2.68
N PRO A 42 -8.00 -10.86 -4.01
CA PRO A 42 -6.95 -11.62 -4.70
C PRO A 42 -5.53 -11.37 -4.18
N GLU A 43 -5.15 -10.12 -3.91
CA GLU A 43 -3.83 -9.80 -3.35
C GLU A 43 -3.66 -10.35 -1.93
N ALA A 44 -4.74 -10.40 -1.15
CA ALA A 44 -4.73 -10.92 0.21
C ALA A 44 -4.65 -12.45 0.26
N GLN A 45 -5.20 -13.15 -0.73
CA GLN A 45 -5.54 -14.57 -0.63
C GLN A 45 -4.33 -15.46 -0.34
N ASN A 46 -3.23 -15.28 -1.08
CA ASN A 46 -2.01 -16.08 -0.86
C ASN A 46 -1.42 -15.90 0.54
N TRP A 47 -1.53 -14.70 1.11
CA TRP A 47 -1.09 -14.41 2.48
C TRP A 47 -2.03 -15.03 3.50
N ILE A 48 -3.35 -14.87 3.32
CA ILE A 48 -4.37 -15.42 4.22
C ILE A 48 -4.21 -16.94 4.34
N ASP A 49 -4.09 -17.63 3.21
CA ASP A 49 -4.04 -19.09 3.18
C ASP A 49 -2.73 -19.62 3.77
N ARG A 50 -1.59 -19.07 3.33
CA ARG A 50 -0.27 -19.61 3.72
C ARG A 50 0.17 -19.20 5.12
N LEU A 51 -0.28 -18.05 5.62
CA LEU A 51 -0.03 -17.61 6.99
C LEU A 51 -1.16 -17.98 7.96
N GLU A 52 -2.19 -18.66 7.46
CA GLU A 52 -3.38 -19.08 8.22
C GLU A 52 -4.02 -17.93 9.02
N LEU A 53 -4.31 -16.81 8.36
CA LEU A 53 -4.91 -15.62 8.98
C LEU A 53 -6.41 -15.83 9.28
N LYS A 54 -6.69 -16.70 10.25
CA LYS A 54 -8.02 -17.25 10.56
C LYS A 54 -8.83 -16.39 11.53
N GLN A 55 -8.19 -15.49 12.29
CA GLN A 55 -8.87 -14.66 13.29
C GLN A 55 -9.36 -13.37 12.64
N GLU A 56 -10.65 -13.06 12.74
CA GLU A 56 -11.23 -11.85 12.18
C GLU A 56 -11.55 -10.83 13.25
N VAL A 57 -11.10 -9.60 13.04
CA VAL A 57 -11.32 -8.47 13.95
C VAL A 57 -12.01 -7.35 13.18
N ARG A 58 -13.28 -7.13 13.47
CA ARG A 58 -14.03 -6.01 12.91
C ARG A 58 -13.45 -4.68 13.41
N VAL A 59 -13.16 -3.77 12.49
CA VAL A 59 -12.69 -2.41 12.80
C VAL A 59 -13.64 -1.36 12.21
N PRO A 60 -14.24 -0.49 13.04
CA PRO A 60 -15.03 0.63 12.55
C PRO A 60 -14.21 1.54 11.63
N GLY A 61 -14.81 1.98 10.51
CA GLY A 61 -14.18 2.89 9.55
C GLY A 61 -13.47 2.19 8.38
N LEU A 62 -13.26 0.86 8.43
CA LEU A 62 -12.83 0.10 7.26
C LEU A 62 -13.92 0.05 6.19
N SER A 63 -13.51 -0.24 4.95
CA SER A 63 -14.42 -0.48 3.82
C SER A 63 -15.55 -1.45 4.18
N ALA A 64 -16.76 -1.17 3.70
CA ALA A 64 -17.90 -2.06 3.89
C ALA A 64 -17.69 -3.44 3.24
N GLU A 65 -16.90 -3.50 2.17
CA GLU A 65 -16.50 -4.75 1.50
C GLU A 65 -15.45 -5.54 2.31
N TYR A 66 -14.59 -4.82 3.04
CA TYR A 66 -13.48 -5.38 3.81
C TYR A 66 -13.50 -4.90 5.28
N PRO A 67 -14.54 -5.22 6.07
CA PRO A 67 -14.74 -4.62 7.39
C PRO A 67 -13.88 -5.26 8.50
N ASN A 68 -13.13 -6.32 8.17
CA ASN A 68 -12.38 -7.14 9.13
C ASN A 68 -10.89 -7.15 8.79
N ILE A 69 -10.06 -7.06 9.82
CA ILE A 69 -8.64 -7.41 9.77
C ILE A 69 -8.50 -8.89 10.08
N ARG A 70 -7.65 -9.59 9.33
CA ARG A 70 -7.37 -11.01 9.54
C ARG A 70 -6.03 -11.19 10.24
N CYS A 71 -5.96 -11.96 11.32
CA CYS A 71 -4.75 -12.19 12.09
C CYS A 71 -4.49 -13.69 12.34
N ASN A 72 -3.26 -14.01 12.75
CA ASN A 72 -2.88 -15.32 13.25
C ASN A 72 -2.23 -15.24 14.64
N THR A 73 -1.93 -16.41 15.21
CA THR A 73 -1.30 -16.53 16.53
C THR A 73 0.18 -16.14 16.56
N GLN A 74 0.82 -15.96 15.40
CA GLN A 74 2.21 -15.51 15.27
C GLN A 74 2.34 -13.99 15.27
N GLN A 75 1.25 -13.25 15.53
CA GLN A 75 1.22 -11.79 15.53
C GLN A 75 1.44 -11.19 14.13
N VAL A 76 0.96 -11.88 13.09
CA VAL A 76 0.77 -11.29 11.76
C VAL A 76 -0.70 -10.94 11.59
N CYS A 77 -0.97 -9.73 11.12
CA CYS A 77 -2.29 -9.29 10.70
C CYS A 77 -2.26 -8.80 9.26
N LEU A 78 -3.41 -8.79 8.60
CA LEU A 78 -3.61 -8.30 7.24
C LEU A 78 -4.87 -7.44 7.17
N MET A 79 -4.73 -6.26 6.59
CA MET A 79 -5.82 -5.38 6.20
C MET A 79 -5.93 -5.35 4.68
N VAL A 80 -7.16 -5.44 4.17
CA VAL A 80 -7.49 -5.12 2.78
C VAL A 80 -8.06 -3.70 2.75
N THR A 81 -7.43 -2.77 2.05
CA THR A 81 -7.86 -1.36 2.08
C THR A 81 -9.13 -1.10 1.30
N GLY A 82 -9.35 -1.85 0.22
CA GLY A 82 -10.14 -1.42 -0.94
C GLY A 82 -9.27 -0.66 -1.94
N MET A 83 -9.59 -0.76 -3.23
CA MET A 83 -8.80 -0.15 -4.31
C MET A 83 -8.93 1.38 -4.33
N GLY A 84 -7.87 2.04 -4.78
CA GLY A 84 -7.81 3.49 -4.95
C GLY A 84 -7.48 4.28 -3.68
N GLN A 85 -6.99 5.51 -3.88
CA GLN A 85 -6.42 6.36 -2.83
C GLN A 85 -7.36 6.63 -1.67
N THR A 86 -8.63 6.91 -1.95
CA THR A 86 -9.64 7.23 -0.93
C THR A 86 -9.83 6.07 0.05
N ASN A 87 -9.96 4.85 -0.47
CA ASN A 87 -10.10 3.65 0.36
C ASN A 87 -8.80 3.37 1.13
N ALA A 88 -7.64 3.49 0.46
CA ALA A 88 -6.33 3.33 1.08
C ALA A 88 -6.12 4.26 2.28
N ALA A 89 -6.37 5.57 2.12
CA ALA A 89 -6.24 6.55 3.19
C ALA A 89 -7.23 6.29 4.34
N ALA A 90 -8.52 6.10 4.01
CA ALA A 90 -9.57 5.92 5.02
C ALA A 90 -9.37 4.65 5.85
N SER A 91 -9.15 3.51 5.20
CA SER A 91 -8.97 2.22 5.87
C SER A 91 -7.69 2.21 6.72
N THR A 92 -6.59 2.74 6.21
CA THR A 92 -5.32 2.80 6.95
C THR A 92 -5.42 3.68 8.19
N LEU A 93 -6.08 4.83 8.10
CA LEU A 93 -6.29 5.70 9.26
C LEU A 93 -7.25 5.06 10.27
N ALA A 94 -8.31 4.38 9.82
CA ALA A 94 -9.23 3.65 10.68
C ALA A 94 -8.53 2.52 11.46
N LEU A 95 -7.62 1.79 10.82
CA LEU A 95 -6.74 0.83 11.49
C LEU A 95 -5.86 1.54 12.53
N ALA A 96 -5.15 2.59 12.12
CA ALA A 96 -4.14 3.23 12.96
C ALA A 96 -4.72 3.93 14.21
N LEU A 97 -5.97 4.39 14.14
CA LEU A 97 -6.69 5.02 15.26
C LEU A 97 -7.47 4.00 16.11
N SER A 98 -7.52 2.73 15.72
CA SER A 98 -8.32 1.74 16.41
C SER A 98 -7.71 1.36 17.75
N PRO A 99 -8.44 1.46 18.88
CA PRO A 99 -7.94 1.03 20.18
C PRO A 99 -7.79 -0.50 20.29
N LYS A 100 -8.25 -1.25 19.28
CA LYS A 100 -8.12 -2.71 19.21
C LYS A 100 -6.69 -3.15 18.92
N PHE A 101 -5.84 -2.25 18.42
CA PHE A 101 -4.47 -2.57 18.03
C PHE A 101 -3.49 -1.62 18.71
N ASP A 102 -2.35 -2.17 19.13
CA ASP A 102 -1.17 -1.39 19.48
C ASP A 102 -0.11 -1.62 18.41
N LEU A 103 0.04 -0.62 17.55
CA LEU A 103 0.84 -0.67 16.32
C LEU A 103 2.19 0.03 16.45
N ARG A 104 2.54 0.50 17.66
CA ARG A 104 3.71 1.36 17.89
C ARG A 104 5.04 0.72 17.49
N LYS A 105 5.08 -0.62 17.51
CA LYS A 105 6.26 -1.42 17.13
C LYS A 105 6.06 -2.23 15.84
N SER A 106 4.87 -2.21 15.25
CA SER A 106 4.55 -3.03 14.08
C SER A 106 5.38 -2.62 12.87
N TYR A 107 5.81 -3.60 12.10
CA TYR A 107 6.25 -3.40 10.73
C TYR A 107 5.06 -3.45 9.79
N PHE A 108 5.07 -2.57 8.79
CA PHE A 108 4.04 -2.53 7.76
C PHE A 108 4.65 -3.00 6.44
N LEU A 109 3.94 -3.88 5.75
CA LEU A 109 4.32 -4.32 4.41
C LEU A 109 3.14 -4.11 3.47
N ILE A 110 3.25 -3.14 2.57
CA ILE A 110 2.33 -3.05 1.44
C ILE A 110 2.79 -4.04 0.39
N ALA A 111 1.88 -4.93 -0.02
CA ALA A 111 2.13 -5.93 -1.06
C ALA A 111 0.97 -5.92 -2.06
N GLY A 112 1.21 -5.39 -3.25
CA GLY A 112 0.18 -5.28 -4.29
C GLY A 112 0.70 -5.37 -5.71
N ILE A 113 -0.17 -5.69 -6.65
CA ILE A 113 0.17 -5.71 -8.06
C ILE A 113 0.28 -4.27 -8.60
N ALA A 114 0.90 -4.15 -9.77
CA ALA A 114 1.14 -2.90 -10.46
C ALA A 114 1.39 -3.14 -11.96
N GLY A 115 1.25 -2.09 -12.77
CA GLY A 115 1.82 -2.09 -14.12
C GLY A 115 3.34 -1.95 -14.04
N ILE A 116 4.12 -2.72 -14.81
CA ILE A 116 5.59 -2.69 -14.83
C ILE A 116 6.11 -1.98 -16.08
N SER A 117 7.11 -1.13 -15.92
CA SER A 117 7.84 -0.53 -17.04
C SER A 117 8.76 -1.58 -17.68
N PRO A 118 8.68 -1.79 -19.01
CA PRO A 118 9.57 -2.72 -19.70
C PRO A 118 11.05 -2.31 -19.66
N LYS A 119 11.35 -1.07 -19.27
CA LYS A 119 12.73 -0.59 -19.07
C LYS A 119 13.38 -1.16 -17.79
N HIS A 120 12.57 -1.57 -16.82
CA HIS A 120 13.03 -1.92 -15.47
C HIS A 120 12.57 -3.29 -14.98
N GLY A 121 11.65 -3.95 -15.68
CA GLY A 121 11.24 -5.32 -15.37
C GLY A 121 10.46 -5.99 -16.49
N THR A 122 9.93 -7.17 -16.17
CA THR A 122 8.97 -7.94 -16.97
C THR A 122 7.75 -8.30 -16.14
N ILE A 123 6.73 -8.90 -16.76
CA ILE A 123 5.56 -9.45 -16.06
C ILE A 123 6.03 -10.44 -14.98
N GLY A 124 5.50 -10.29 -13.77
CA GLY A 124 5.86 -11.06 -12.59
C GLY A 124 7.06 -10.52 -11.81
N THR A 125 7.82 -9.54 -12.35
CA THR A 125 8.91 -8.87 -11.62
C THR A 125 8.35 -8.22 -10.36
N THR A 126 9.06 -8.36 -9.24
CA THR A 126 8.73 -7.67 -7.99
C THR A 126 9.76 -6.62 -7.67
N ALA A 127 9.30 -5.46 -7.20
CA ALA A 127 10.14 -4.30 -6.95
C ALA A 127 9.95 -3.80 -5.52
N TRP A 128 11.05 -3.69 -4.77
CA TRP A 128 11.08 -2.99 -3.48
C TRP A 128 11.30 -1.49 -3.72
N ALA A 129 10.34 -0.67 -3.31
CA ALA A 129 10.39 0.79 -3.52
C ALA A 129 11.29 1.51 -2.49
N HIS A 130 11.98 2.56 -2.94
CA HIS A 130 12.62 3.56 -2.07
C HIS A 130 11.76 4.82 -2.02
N TYR A 131 11.25 5.28 -3.16
CA TYR A 131 10.34 6.42 -3.26
C TYR A 131 8.92 5.98 -3.63
N LEU A 132 7.96 6.70 -3.05
CA LEU A 132 6.55 6.69 -3.44
C LEU A 132 6.23 8.03 -4.11
N VAL A 133 5.83 8.02 -5.37
CA VAL A 133 5.62 9.24 -6.16
C VAL A 133 4.16 9.38 -6.55
N GLU A 134 3.52 10.50 -6.21
CA GLU A 134 2.15 10.79 -6.60
C GLU A 134 2.10 11.40 -8.00
N PHE A 135 1.25 10.87 -8.88
CA PHE A 135 1.10 11.33 -10.27
C PHE A 135 -0.19 12.10 -10.51
N GLY A 136 -1.24 11.88 -9.72
CA GLY A 136 -2.49 12.62 -9.85
C GLY A 136 -2.39 14.07 -9.34
N THR A 137 -1.46 14.36 -8.43
CA THR A 137 -1.30 15.71 -7.86
C THR A 137 -0.43 16.58 -8.77
N GLN A 138 -1.02 16.98 -9.90
CA GLN A 138 -0.42 17.81 -10.93
C GLN A 138 -1.49 18.77 -11.50
N TRP A 139 -1.06 19.80 -12.22
CA TRP A 139 -1.96 20.49 -13.15
C TRP A 139 -1.94 19.76 -14.50
N GLU A 140 -3.05 19.84 -15.22
CA GLU A 140 -3.21 19.22 -16.52
C GLU A 140 -3.97 20.16 -17.45
N LEU A 141 -3.43 20.34 -18.65
CA LEU A 141 -4.17 20.78 -19.81
C LEU A 141 -4.55 19.55 -20.64
N ASP A 142 -5.71 19.60 -21.29
CA ASP A 142 -6.05 18.58 -22.28
C ASP A 142 -4.91 18.51 -23.32
N SER A 143 -4.44 17.29 -23.59
CA SER A 143 -3.31 17.07 -24.50
C SER A 143 -3.50 17.67 -25.90
N ARG A 144 -4.75 17.90 -26.33
CA ARG A 144 -5.11 18.53 -27.62
C ARG A 144 -4.89 20.04 -27.62
N ASP A 145 -4.92 20.66 -26.44
CA ASP A 145 -4.78 22.10 -26.23
C ASP A 145 -3.41 22.49 -25.65
N ALA A 146 -2.58 21.51 -25.29
CA ALA A 146 -1.23 21.73 -24.80
C ALA A 146 -0.39 22.51 -25.85
N PRO A 147 0.50 23.43 -25.43
CA PRO A 147 1.42 24.11 -26.34
C PRO A 147 2.22 23.11 -27.18
N LYS A 148 2.41 23.42 -28.48
CA LYS A 148 3.03 22.50 -29.44
C LYS A 148 4.47 22.10 -29.09
N ASP A 149 5.16 22.95 -28.34
CA ASP A 149 6.51 22.75 -27.85
C ASP A 149 6.57 21.99 -26.51
N TRP A 150 5.44 21.74 -25.87
CA TRP A 150 5.39 20.95 -24.63
C TRP A 150 5.29 19.45 -24.94
N PRO A 151 6.09 18.59 -24.28
CA PRO A 151 6.02 17.14 -24.48
C PRO A 151 4.73 16.51 -23.92
N THR A 152 3.99 17.24 -23.09
CA THR A 152 2.78 16.77 -22.40
C THR A 152 1.90 17.95 -21.96
N GLY A 153 0.62 17.67 -21.65
CA GLY A 153 -0.28 18.61 -20.98
C GLY A 153 -0.10 18.68 -19.45
N TYR A 154 0.66 17.75 -18.86
CA TYR A 154 0.91 17.72 -17.41
C TYR A 154 2.03 18.68 -16.99
N LEU A 155 1.83 19.37 -15.88
CA LEU A 155 2.84 20.21 -15.24
C LEU A 155 2.71 20.18 -13.70
N GLY A 156 3.79 20.52 -13.02
CA GLY A 156 3.76 20.64 -11.56
C GLY A 156 2.83 21.77 -11.11
N ILE A 157 2.17 21.59 -9.96
CA ILE A 157 1.36 22.66 -9.36
C ILE A 157 2.24 23.90 -9.16
N ASN A 158 1.72 25.08 -9.54
CA ASN A 158 2.43 26.37 -9.47
C ASN A 158 3.69 26.49 -10.34
N THR A 159 3.86 25.64 -11.36
CA THR A 159 4.95 25.75 -12.34
C THR A 159 4.49 26.43 -13.63
N LYS A 160 5.45 26.84 -14.48
CA LYS A 160 5.17 27.46 -15.79
C LYS A 160 5.47 26.54 -16.97
N GLY A 161 5.93 25.32 -16.72
CA GLY A 161 6.21 24.34 -17.76
C GLY A 161 6.44 22.93 -17.22
N PRO A 162 6.38 21.90 -18.10
CA PRO A 162 6.35 20.49 -17.70
C PRO A 162 7.67 19.96 -17.10
N ASN A 163 8.77 20.69 -17.26
CA ASN A 163 10.11 20.29 -16.80
C ASN A 163 10.55 21.03 -15.52
N GLU A 164 9.67 21.83 -14.91
CA GLU A 164 9.97 22.58 -13.69
C GLU A 164 9.55 21.79 -12.45
N LYS A 165 10.45 21.69 -11.45
CA LYS A 165 10.12 21.04 -10.19
C LYS A 165 9.16 21.94 -9.39
N PRO A 166 7.98 21.43 -8.97
CA PRO A 166 7.07 22.22 -8.14
C PRO A 166 7.62 22.38 -6.71
N PRO A 167 7.11 23.37 -5.95
CA PRO A 167 7.45 23.56 -4.53
C PRO A 167 6.95 22.46 -3.58
N LEU A 168 6.15 21.51 -4.08
CA LEU A 168 5.53 20.40 -3.34
C LEU A 168 4.63 20.90 -2.20
N ASP A 169 3.66 21.76 -2.53
CA ASP A 169 2.81 22.44 -1.53
C ASP A 169 1.80 21.51 -0.85
N TYR A 170 1.43 20.38 -1.47
CA TYR A 170 0.40 19.47 -0.95
C TYR A 170 0.98 18.49 0.09
N LYS A 171 2.31 18.35 0.12
CA LYS A 171 3.09 17.53 1.08
C LYS A 171 2.80 16.02 1.00
N THR A 172 2.22 15.57 -0.11
CA THR A 172 1.93 14.16 -0.41
C THR A 172 2.47 13.73 -1.77
N GLU A 173 3.15 14.63 -2.48
CA GLU A 173 3.61 14.43 -3.85
C GLU A 173 4.72 13.38 -3.94
N VAL A 174 5.55 13.28 -2.91
CA VAL A 174 6.66 12.32 -2.85
C VAL A 174 6.97 11.96 -1.40
N PHE A 175 7.19 10.68 -1.15
CA PHE A 175 7.70 10.17 0.11
C PHE A 175 8.92 9.29 -0.10
N GLU A 176 9.87 9.39 0.81
CA GLU A 176 11.04 8.51 0.88
C GLU A 176 10.83 7.47 1.99
N LEU A 177 10.93 6.19 1.63
CA LEU A 177 10.87 5.06 2.55
C LEU A 177 12.22 4.84 3.23
N ASN A 178 12.22 4.05 4.31
CA ASN A 178 13.44 3.74 5.03
C ASN A 178 14.41 2.89 4.18
N PRO A 179 15.56 3.43 3.73
CA PRO A 179 16.45 2.74 2.81
C PRO A 179 17.09 1.50 3.46
N LYS A 180 17.28 1.50 4.79
CA LYS A 180 17.80 0.32 5.50
C LYS A 180 16.80 -0.84 5.45
N LEU A 181 15.50 -0.55 5.61
CA LEU A 181 14.47 -1.57 5.57
C LEU A 181 14.32 -2.15 4.16
N GLN A 182 14.30 -1.27 3.13
CA GLN A 182 14.26 -1.70 1.73
C GLN A 182 15.47 -2.58 1.38
N ALA A 183 16.69 -2.17 1.77
CA ALA A 183 17.90 -2.94 1.50
C ALA A 183 17.89 -4.32 2.17
N LYS A 184 17.42 -4.42 3.44
CA LYS A 184 17.25 -5.72 4.12
C LYS A 184 16.20 -6.58 3.42
N ALA A 185 15.05 -6.01 3.06
CA ALA A 185 13.99 -6.72 2.35
C ALA A 185 14.47 -7.29 1.01
N PHE A 186 15.23 -6.50 0.24
CA PHE A 186 15.85 -6.94 -1.01
C PHE A 186 16.91 -8.04 -0.76
N ALA A 187 17.82 -7.84 0.21
CA ALA A 187 18.85 -8.84 0.51
C ALA A 187 18.25 -10.22 0.85
N LEU A 188 17.14 -10.25 1.59
CA LEU A 188 16.42 -11.47 1.96
C LEU A 188 15.71 -12.16 0.79
N SER A 189 15.36 -11.42 -0.26
CA SER A 189 14.44 -11.89 -1.31
C SER A 189 15.04 -11.93 -2.72
N HIS A 190 16.17 -11.28 -2.99
CA HIS A 190 16.70 -11.09 -4.36
C HIS A 190 17.00 -12.37 -5.15
N LYS A 191 17.14 -13.51 -4.46
CA LYS A 191 17.38 -14.84 -5.06
C LYS A 191 16.15 -15.73 -5.10
N VAL A 192 14.99 -15.23 -4.65
CA VAL A 192 13.76 -16.00 -4.70
C VAL A 192 13.34 -16.21 -6.15
N GLU A 193 13.04 -17.45 -6.49
CA GLU A 193 12.52 -17.81 -7.80
C GLU A 193 11.08 -17.30 -7.94
N LEU A 194 10.87 -16.43 -8.92
CA LEU A 194 9.58 -15.86 -9.26
C LEU A 194 8.86 -16.73 -10.29
N SER A 195 7.54 -16.85 -10.12
CA SER A 195 6.63 -17.53 -11.03
C SER A 195 6.39 -16.71 -12.30
N GLU A 196 6.21 -17.38 -13.43
CA GLU A 196 5.68 -16.83 -14.68
C GLU A 196 4.61 -17.78 -15.26
N SER A 197 3.62 -17.23 -15.97
CA SER A 197 2.65 -18.03 -16.73
C SER A 197 3.16 -18.29 -18.15
N LYS A 198 2.57 -19.28 -18.85
CA LYS A 198 2.90 -19.54 -20.26
C LYS A 198 2.62 -18.32 -21.13
N GLU A 199 1.51 -17.65 -20.86
CA GLU A 199 1.07 -16.44 -21.55
C GLU A 199 2.07 -15.30 -21.33
N SER A 200 2.50 -15.06 -20.09
CA SER A 200 3.48 -14.02 -19.77
C SER A 200 4.86 -14.30 -20.36
N ALA A 201 5.29 -15.56 -20.36
CA ALA A 201 6.55 -16.00 -20.96
C ALA A 201 6.57 -15.79 -22.49
N VAL A 202 5.43 -16.00 -23.17
CA VAL A 202 5.28 -15.68 -24.60
C VAL A 202 5.15 -14.17 -24.82
N TRP A 203 4.39 -13.47 -23.97
CA TRP A 203 4.14 -12.04 -24.13
C TRP A 203 5.40 -11.22 -24.02
N ARG A 204 6.26 -11.54 -23.04
CA ARG A 204 7.49 -10.79 -22.77
C ARG A 204 8.49 -10.83 -23.93
N LEU A 205 8.42 -11.84 -24.79
CA LEU A 205 9.25 -11.95 -26.00
C LEU A 205 8.86 -10.96 -27.11
N LYS A 206 7.72 -10.27 -26.99
CA LYS A 206 7.36 -9.16 -27.89
C LYS A 206 8.25 -7.93 -27.69
N TYR A 207 8.91 -7.82 -26.53
CA TYR A 207 9.83 -6.72 -26.23
C TYR A 207 11.25 -7.05 -26.73
N PRO A 208 11.96 -6.08 -27.34
CA PRO A 208 13.21 -6.36 -28.03
C PRO A 208 14.42 -6.56 -27.09
N SER A 209 14.33 -6.12 -25.84
CA SER A 209 15.50 -6.04 -24.95
C SER A 209 15.19 -6.45 -23.51
N ALA A 210 16.24 -6.84 -22.80
CA ALA A 210 16.21 -6.97 -21.35
C ALA A 210 15.96 -5.60 -20.68
N PRO A 211 15.37 -5.57 -19.48
CA PRO A 211 14.91 -6.73 -18.71
C PRO A 211 13.57 -7.30 -19.19
N ALA A 212 12.77 -6.57 -19.98
CA ALA A 212 11.44 -7.00 -20.38
C ALA A 212 11.40 -8.39 -21.03
N ASN A 213 12.37 -8.74 -21.87
CA ASN A 213 12.39 -10.05 -22.54
C ASN A 213 13.02 -11.20 -21.74
N GLN A 214 13.36 -11.00 -20.47
CA GLN A 214 13.94 -12.03 -19.58
C GLN A 214 12.92 -12.54 -18.56
N PRO A 215 13.12 -13.72 -17.95
CA PRO A 215 12.28 -14.19 -16.84
C PRO A 215 12.24 -13.17 -15.69
N PRO A 216 11.14 -13.12 -14.90
CA PRO A 216 11.01 -12.17 -13.80
C PRO A 216 12.04 -12.41 -12.70
N VAL A 217 12.53 -11.30 -12.12
CA VAL A 217 13.42 -11.30 -10.97
C VAL A 217 12.92 -10.32 -9.92
N VAL A 218 13.44 -10.43 -8.70
CA VAL A 218 13.25 -9.40 -7.68
C VAL A 218 14.23 -8.25 -7.96
N THR A 219 13.75 -7.01 -7.90
CA THR A 219 14.55 -5.80 -8.17
C THR A 219 14.30 -4.69 -7.14
N GLN A 220 15.04 -3.60 -7.25
CA GLN A 220 14.87 -2.36 -6.50
C GLN A 220 14.62 -1.21 -7.47
N CYS A 221 13.46 -0.58 -7.35
CA CYS A 221 13.06 0.59 -8.11
C CYS A 221 11.74 1.12 -7.51
N ASP A 222 11.32 2.29 -7.95
CA ASP A 222 10.28 3.05 -7.30
C ASP A 222 8.93 2.91 -7.96
N THR A 223 7.91 3.20 -7.16
CA THR A 223 6.53 3.08 -7.57
C THR A 223 5.85 4.43 -7.56
N LEU A 224 4.95 4.58 -8.52
CA LEU A 224 4.16 5.78 -8.70
C LEU A 224 2.68 5.45 -8.50
N ALA A 225 1.99 6.34 -7.77
CA ALA A 225 0.59 6.23 -7.43
C ALA A 225 -0.26 7.23 -8.23
N GLY A 226 -1.48 6.86 -8.61
CA GLY A 226 -2.49 7.81 -9.07
C GLY A 226 -3.88 7.16 -9.15
N ASN A 227 -4.94 7.95 -9.00
CA ASN A 227 -6.31 7.41 -9.11
C ASN A 227 -6.72 7.05 -10.55
N THR A 228 -5.97 7.48 -11.55
CA THR A 228 -6.19 7.08 -12.94
C THR A 228 -5.35 5.86 -13.25
N TRP A 229 -6.01 4.75 -13.57
CA TRP A 229 -5.32 3.61 -14.16
C TRP A 229 -5.03 3.92 -15.63
N PHE A 230 -3.76 4.15 -15.95
CA PHE A 230 -3.32 4.53 -17.29
C PHE A 230 -2.43 3.45 -17.91
N SER A 231 -2.38 3.45 -19.24
CA SER A 231 -1.40 2.70 -20.02
C SER A 231 -0.92 3.58 -21.17
N GLY A 232 0.36 3.49 -21.47
CA GLY A 232 0.89 3.80 -22.78
C GLY A 232 2.13 4.69 -22.80
N THR A 233 2.85 4.63 -23.91
CA THR A 233 4.26 5.08 -24.00
C THR A 233 4.48 6.50 -23.47
N ARG A 234 3.66 7.47 -23.91
CA ARG A 234 3.84 8.89 -23.56
C ARG A 234 3.52 9.21 -22.11
N LEU A 235 2.46 8.61 -21.55
CA LEU A 235 2.12 8.80 -20.14
C LEU A 235 3.17 8.20 -19.24
N SER A 236 3.68 7.04 -19.62
CA SER A 236 4.71 6.35 -18.85
C SER A 236 6.10 7.00 -19.01
N GLU A 237 6.42 7.64 -20.15
CA GLU A 237 7.58 8.54 -20.27
C GLU A 237 7.43 9.79 -19.39
N ARG A 238 6.23 10.35 -19.31
CA ARG A 238 5.94 11.47 -18.39
C ARG A 238 6.11 11.03 -16.93
N ALA A 239 5.66 9.84 -16.56
CA ALA A 239 5.87 9.25 -15.25
C ALA A 239 7.36 9.14 -14.90
N GLU A 240 8.20 8.68 -15.84
CA GLU A 240 9.66 8.65 -15.65
C GLU A 240 10.27 10.03 -15.38
N VAL A 241 9.90 11.04 -16.19
CA VAL A 241 10.36 12.43 -16.01
C VAL A 241 9.88 12.98 -14.67
N TRP A 242 8.62 12.70 -14.30
CA TRP A 242 8.02 13.17 -13.06
C TRP A 242 8.71 12.61 -11.83
N THR A 243 8.92 11.29 -11.79
CA THR A 243 9.64 10.63 -10.70
C THR A 243 11.02 11.24 -10.51
N LYS A 244 11.80 11.41 -11.58
CA LYS A 244 13.13 12.06 -11.49
C LYS A 244 13.04 13.48 -10.94
N LEU A 245 12.08 14.27 -11.43
CA LEU A 245 11.91 15.65 -11.01
C LEU A 245 11.60 15.76 -9.51
N LEU A 246 10.66 14.94 -9.01
CA LEU A 246 10.25 14.97 -7.61
C LEU A 246 11.33 14.45 -6.67
N THR A 247 12.12 13.48 -7.12
CA THR A 247 13.18 12.81 -6.33
C THR A 247 14.58 13.39 -6.54
N ASN A 248 14.74 14.55 -7.18
CA ASN A 248 16.05 15.14 -7.49
C ASN A 248 16.97 14.20 -8.30
N ASN A 249 16.39 13.42 -9.21
CA ASN A 249 17.01 12.39 -10.05
C ASN A 249 17.47 11.12 -9.32
N GLU A 250 17.13 10.93 -8.04
CA GLU A 250 17.48 9.72 -7.30
C GLU A 250 16.54 8.55 -7.60
N GLY A 251 15.26 8.85 -7.86
CA GLY A 251 14.23 7.84 -8.08
C GLY A 251 14.18 7.26 -9.49
N VAL A 252 13.76 6.00 -9.58
CA VAL A 252 13.62 5.21 -10.80
C VAL A 252 12.21 4.67 -10.91
N TYR A 253 11.36 5.28 -11.75
CA TYR A 253 10.02 4.77 -12.02
C TYR A 253 10.06 3.39 -12.66
N CYS A 254 9.48 2.39 -11.99
CA CYS A 254 9.32 1.06 -12.57
C CYS A 254 7.91 0.50 -12.44
N THR A 255 7.16 0.85 -11.39
CA THR A 255 5.80 0.35 -11.21
C THR A 255 4.77 1.47 -11.07
N THR A 256 3.53 1.20 -11.52
CA THR A 256 2.37 2.11 -11.38
C THR A 256 1.20 1.44 -10.68
N GLN A 257 0.60 2.13 -9.72
CA GLN A 257 -0.46 1.66 -8.81
C GLN A 257 -1.33 2.83 -8.34
N GLN A 258 -2.29 2.62 -7.42
CA GLN A 258 -3.21 3.69 -6.99
C GLN A 258 -3.21 4.02 -5.48
N GLU A 259 -2.40 3.43 -4.60
CA GLU A 259 -2.62 3.48 -3.15
C GLU A 259 -1.45 3.96 -2.29
N ASP A 260 -0.19 3.73 -2.69
CA ASP A 260 0.92 3.76 -1.71
C ASP A 260 1.10 5.12 -1.03
N ASN A 261 1.00 6.23 -1.77
CA ASN A 261 1.12 7.58 -1.21
C ASN A 261 0.02 7.87 -0.17
N SER A 262 -1.20 7.37 -0.40
CA SER A 262 -2.33 7.55 0.51
C SER A 262 -2.20 6.70 1.78
N THR A 263 -1.72 5.46 1.64
CA THR A 263 -1.39 4.60 2.78
C THR A 263 -0.25 5.21 3.60
N TYR A 264 0.81 5.69 2.95
CA TYR A 264 1.93 6.34 3.62
C TYR A 264 1.49 7.58 4.41
N GLU A 265 0.72 8.49 3.79
CA GLU A 265 0.25 9.71 4.45
C GLU A 265 -0.63 9.40 5.67
N ALA A 266 -1.50 8.39 5.59
CA ALA A 266 -2.31 7.95 6.73
C ALA A 266 -1.43 7.42 7.89
N LEU A 267 -0.43 6.59 7.58
CA LEU A 267 0.54 6.11 8.58
C LEU A 267 1.41 7.25 9.13
N LEU A 268 1.82 8.21 8.30
CA LEU A 268 2.59 9.37 8.72
C LEU A 268 1.81 10.22 9.73
N ARG A 269 0.52 10.47 9.48
CA ARG A 269 -0.36 11.17 10.42
C ARG A 269 -0.44 10.44 11.75
N ALA A 270 -0.69 9.13 11.74
CA ALA A 270 -0.72 8.32 12.95
C ALA A 270 0.65 8.26 13.66
N SER A 271 1.75 8.33 12.91
CA SER A 271 3.11 8.31 13.46
C SER A 271 3.43 9.59 14.22
N ARG A 272 2.95 10.75 13.76
CA ARG A 272 3.05 12.03 14.47
C ARG A 272 2.35 12.00 15.83
N GLU A 273 1.30 11.19 15.96
CA GLU A 273 0.57 10.95 17.23
C GLU A 273 1.16 9.81 18.06
N GLY A 274 2.27 9.21 17.63
CA GLY A 274 2.93 8.12 18.35
C GLY A 274 2.16 6.80 18.35
N LEU A 275 1.24 6.59 17.40
CA LEU A 275 0.43 5.38 17.28
C LEU A 275 1.10 4.30 16.41
N VAL A 276 1.96 4.71 15.48
CA VAL A 276 2.75 3.84 14.59
C VAL A 276 4.16 4.43 14.39
N ASP A 277 5.10 3.65 13.84
CA ASP A 277 6.39 4.16 13.34
C ASP A 277 6.44 4.00 11.82
N VAL A 278 6.22 5.08 11.06
CA VAL A 278 6.20 5.04 9.59
C VAL A 278 7.55 4.61 8.99
N ARG A 279 8.65 4.70 9.74
CA ARG A 279 9.98 4.20 9.31
C ARG A 279 10.06 2.67 9.26
N ARG A 280 9.01 1.97 9.71
CA ARG A 280 8.85 0.51 9.64
C ARG A 280 7.98 0.06 8.47
N LEU A 281 7.72 0.93 7.50
CA LEU A 281 6.98 0.63 6.29
C LEU A 281 7.91 0.19 5.16
N ALA A 282 7.66 -1.00 4.62
CA ALA A 282 8.22 -1.49 3.37
C ALA A 282 7.12 -1.63 2.32
N VAL A 283 7.48 -1.46 1.04
CA VAL A 283 6.55 -1.54 -0.08
C VAL A 283 7.14 -2.43 -1.16
N VAL A 284 6.39 -3.46 -1.54
CA VAL A 284 6.71 -4.32 -2.68
C VAL A 284 5.55 -4.31 -3.67
N ARG A 285 5.87 -4.06 -4.94
CA ARG A 285 4.91 -4.13 -6.05
C ARG A 285 5.29 -5.23 -7.03
N ALA A 286 4.30 -5.88 -7.64
CA ALA A 286 4.51 -6.95 -8.63
C ALA A 286 3.88 -6.62 -9.98
N GLY A 287 4.64 -6.75 -11.07
CA GLY A 287 4.15 -6.48 -12.43
C GLY A 287 3.06 -7.45 -12.88
N SER A 288 1.78 -7.05 -12.88
CA SER A 288 0.67 -7.84 -13.42
C SER A 288 0.48 -7.71 -14.93
N ASP A 289 1.02 -6.63 -15.48
CA ASP A 289 0.91 -6.20 -16.87
C ASP A 289 1.99 -5.17 -17.15
N PHE A 290 2.36 -4.95 -18.41
CA PHE A 290 3.23 -3.85 -18.80
C PHE A 290 2.47 -2.52 -18.85
N ASP A 291 3.08 -1.46 -18.31
CA ASP A 291 2.54 -0.09 -18.27
C ASP A 291 2.37 0.56 -19.66
N ARG A 292 2.97 -0.05 -20.69
CA ARG A 292 2.98 0.41 -22.08
C ARG A 292 3.25 -0.77 -23.01
N PRO A 293 2.81 -0.71 -24.27
CA PRO A 293 3.02 -1.77 -25.25
C PRO A 293 4.49 -1.94 -25.66
N ALA A 294 4.79 -3.08 -26.29
CA ALA A 294 6.01 -3.25 -27.06
C ALA A 294 6.06 -2.29 -28.26
N PRO A 295 7.25 -1.93 -28.78
CA PRO A 295 7.38 -1.02 -29.92
C PRO A 295 6.51 -1.42 -31.11
N GLY A 296 5.73 -0.46 -31.62
CA GLY A 296 4.85 -0.65 -32.77
C GLY A 296 3.52 -1.35 -32.46
N GLN A 297 3.24 -1.72 -31.21
CA GLN A 297 1.96 -2.28 -30.79
C GLN A 297 0.99 -1.19 -30.31
N SER A 298 -0.30 -1.53 -30.24
CA SER A 298 -1.38 -0.60 -29.92
C SER A 298 -1.42 -0.24 -28.43
N GLU A 299 -1.38 1.06 -28.13
CA GLU A 299 -1.56 1.63 -26.79
C GLU A 299 -2.94 1.28 -26.20
N VAL A 300 -3.97 1.31 -27.06
CA VAL A 300 -5.36 1.00 -26.70
C VAL A 300 -5.49 -0.49 -26.35
N ASP A 301 -4.87 -1.38 -27.13
CA ASP A 301 -4.91 -2.80 -26.83
C ASP A 301 -4.14 -3.13 -25.56
N ASN A 302 -3.01 -2.44 -25.28
CA ASN A 302 -2.29 -2.64 -24.03
C ASN A 302 -3.17 -2.34 -22.80
N LEU A 303 -3.96 -1.27 -22.86
CA LEU A 303 -4.90 -0.91 -21.79
C LEU A 303 -6.09 -1.87 -21.70
N LEU A 304 -6.79 -2.11 -22.81
CA LEU A 304 -8.08 -2.81 -22.80
C LEU A 304 -7.93 -4.34 -22.79
N LYS A 305 -6.79 -4.86 -23.23
CA LYS A 305 -6.48 -6.30 -23.30
C LYS A 305 -5.30 -6.68 -22.39
N TYR A 306 -5.07 -5.90 -21.34
CA TYR A 306 -4.02 -6.18 -20.34
C TYR A 306 -4.08 -7.62 -19.78
N ALA A 307 -5.27 -8.22 -19.69
CA ALA A 307 -5.43 -9.59 -19.21
C ALA A 307 -4.77 -10.65 -20.12
N ASP A 308 -4.67 -10.38 -21.43
CA ASP A 308 -4.03 -11.28 -22.40
C ASP A 308 -2.52 -11.46 -22.14
N GLN A 309 -1.94 -10.57 -21.33
CA GLN A 309 -0.55 -10.65 -20.89
C GLN A 309 -0.32 -11.79 -19.88
N GLY A 310 -1.38 -12.29 -19.23
CA GLY A 310 -1.33 -13.44 -18.33
C GLY A 310 -0.54 -13.24 -17.04
N GLY A 311 -0.33 -11.99 -16.63
CA GLY A 311 0.52 -11.65 -15.48
C GLY A 311 -0.17 -11.63 -14.12
N PHE A 312 -1.50 -11.62 -14.07
CA PHE A 312 -2.27 -11.48 -12.84
C PHE A 312 -1.91 -12.55 -11.79
N VAL A 313 -2.10 -13.84 -12.10
CA VAL A 313 -1.84 -14.93 -11.15
C VAL A 313 -0.36 -15.01 -10.75
N PRO A 314 0.62 -14.95 -11.67
CA PRO A 314 2.03 -14.90 -11.30
C PRO A 314 2.39 -13.73 -10.37
N ALA A 315 1.86 -12.53 -10.62
CA ALA A 315 2.14 -11.36 -9.79
C ALA A 315 1.66 -11.56 -8.33
N LEU A 316 0.45 -12.12 -8.13
CA LEU A 316 -0.07 -12.43 -6.80
C LEU A 316 0.80 -13.45 -6.05
N GLU A 317 1.28 -14.48 -6.74
CA GLU A 317 2.21 -15.46 -6.15
C GLU A 317 3.55 -14.81 -5.79
N ASN A 318 4.06 -13.97 -6.68
CA ASN A 318 5.38 -13.36 -6.54
C ASN A 318 5.44 -12.32 -5.41
N LEU A 319 4.32 -11.64 -5.12
CA LEU A 319 4.20 -10.80 -3.91
C LEU A 319 4.47 -11.59 -2.64
N TYR A 320 3.81 -12.74 -2.48
CA TYR A 320 4.04 -13.61 -1.32
C TYR A 320 5.48 -14.12 -1.30
N ARG A 321 5.99 -14.64 -2.43
CA ARG A 321 7.35 -15.16 -2.54
C ARG A 321 8.42 -14.14 -2.16
N THR A 322 8.23 -12.89 -2.59
CA THR A 322 9.18 -11.80 -2.37
C THR A 322 9.06 -11.22 -0.97
N GLY A 323 7.83 -10.97 -0.50
CA GLY A 323 7.60 -10.28 0.77
C GLY A 323 7.72 -11.19 2.00
N ASN A 324 7.33 -12.48 1.90
CA ASN A 324 7.33 -13.39 3.04
C ASN A 324 8.72 -13.59 3.69
N PRO A 325 9.85 -13.63 2.96
CA PRO A 325 11.18 -13.63 3.59
C PRO A 325 11.38 -12.53 4.63
N LEU A 326 10.94 -11.29 4.37
CA LEU A 326 11.00 -10.20 5.34
C LEU A 326 10.08 -10.46 6.54
N VAL A 327 8.85 -10.95 6.28
CA VAL A 327 7.90 -11.30 7.34
C VAL A 327 8.50 -12.34 8.28
N GLN A 328 9.03 -13.44 7.73
CA GLN A 328 9.63 -14.51 8.51
C GLN A 328 10.84 -14.04 9.31
N GLU A 329 11.70 -13.23 8.70
CA GLU A 329 12.87 -12.64 9.36
C GLU A 329 12.47 -11.81 10.59
N ILE A 330 11.46 -10.93 10.47
CA ILE A 330 10.96 -10.12 11.59
C ILE A 330 10.38 -11.01 12.70
N LEU A 331 9.61 -12.05 12.34
CA LEU A 331 8.96 -12.92 13.30
C LEU A 331 9.95 -13.76 14.10
N GLN A 332 10.91 -14.38 13.40
CA GLN A 332 11.91 -15.30 13.96
C GLN A 332 12.99 -14.56 14.77
N HIS A 333 13.31 -13.33 14.40
CA HIS A 333 14.37 -12.54 15.02
C HIS A 333 13.85 -11.28 15.74
N TRP A 334 12.63 -11.35 16.29
CA TRP A 334 11.93 -10.19 16.86
C TRP A 334 12.76 -9.36 17.85
N SER A 335 13.59 -9.98 18.70
CA SER A 335 14.43 -9.24 19.65
C SER A 335 15.40 -8.25 18.98
N ALA A 336 15.84 -8.55 17.76
CA ALA A 336 16.66 -7.65 16.95
C ALA A 336 15.81 -6.57 16.26
N TRP A 337 14.63 -6.94 15.76
CA TRP A 337 13.72 -6.08 15.00
C TRP A 337 12.83 -5.17 15.87
N GLU A 338 12.63 -5.49 17.14
CA GLU A 338 11.73 -4.76 18.03
C GLU A 338 12.14 -3.28 18.16
N LYS A 339 13.44 -2.99 18.13
CA LYS A 339 13.98 -1.63 18.30
C LYS A 339 14.14 -0.85 16.98
N GLY A 340 13.90 -1.49 15.84
CA GLY A 340 14.08 -0.91 14.52
C GLY A 340 14.79 -1.90 13.59
N VAL A 341 15.07 -1.46 12.36
CA VAL A 341 15.79 -2.29 11.38
C VAL A 341 17.18 -2.66 11.95
N PRO A 342 17.51 -3.94 12.11
CA PRO A 342 18.81 -4.36 12.62
C PRO A 342 19.97 -3.85 11.76
N GLU A 343 21.10 -3.54 12.39
CA GLU A 343 22.34 -3.26 11.67
C GLU A 343 22.83 -4.51 10.92
N ALA A 344 23.76 -4.33 9.97
CA ALA A 344 24.29 -5.40 9.15
C ALA A 344 25.19 -6.35 9.95
#